data_AF-A0A7J2H747-F1
#
_entry.id   AF-A0A7J2H747-F1
#
_cell.length_a   1.000
_cell.length_b   1.000
_cell.length_c   1.000
_cell.angle_alpha   90.00
_cell.angle_beta   90.00
_cell.angle_gamma   90.00
#
_symmetry.space_group_name_H-M   'P 1'
#
loop_
_entity.id
_entity.type
_entity.pdbx_description
1 polymer ?
#
loop_
_entity_poly.entity_id
_entity_poly.type
_entity_poly.pdbx_seq_one_letter_code
_entity_poly.pdbx_strand_id
1 'polypeptide(L)'
;MIEAKMSKSRPGGAIFIHDSPETIIRKVRGAFCPPREVELNPVMELAKYVVFRDRREPLVVVNRKTGEKLVFNSYSELEDAYVRGRVHPLDLKLTIAEELIRVLEPARRYFLEGAGRRYLEEMREIRITR
;
A
#
# COMPACT_ATOMS: atom_id res chain seq x y z
N MET A 1 -16.95 -3.11 14.40
CA MET A 1 -17.14 -3.52 12.99
C MET A 1 -15.82 -3.30 12.27
N ILE A 2 -15.20 -4.38 11.79
CA ILE A 2 -14.03 -4.31 10.92
C ILE A 2 -14.58 -3.99 9.52
N GLU A 3 -14.44 -2.75 9.06
CA GLU A 3 -14.97 -2.30 7.77
C GLU A 3 -13.98 -2.66 6.65
N ALA A 4 -14.38 -3.56 5.75
CA ALA A 4 -13.55 -4.11 4.67
C ALA A 4 -13.60 -3.31 3.34
N LYS A 5 -14.34 -2.19 3.28
CA LYS A 5 -14.60 -1.49 2.00
C LYS A 5 -13.81 -0.18 1.87
N MET A 6 -12.93 -0.12 0.87
CA MET A 6 -12.38 1.15 0.38
C MET A 6 -13.51 1.97 -0.25
N SER A 7 -13.99 3.02 0.44
CA SER A 7 -15.03 3.92 -0.07
C SER A 7 -14.50 5.33 -0.27
N LYS A 8 -14.83 5.96 -1.41
CA LYS A 8 -14.49 7.36 -1.70
C LYS A 8 -15.07 8.35 -0.67
N SER A 9 -16.11 7.96 0.06
CA SER A 9 -16.69 8.74 1.16
C SER A 9 -15.77 8.88 2.38
N ARG A 10 -14.72 8.04 2.49
CA ARG A 10 -13.70 8.12 3.55
C ARG A 10 -12.31 8.24 2.93
N PRO A 11 -11.83 9.46 2.65
CA PRO A 11 -10.54 9.67 1.98
C PRO A 11 -9.34 9.03 2.67
N GLY A 12 -9.42 8.82 3.99
CA GLY A 12 -8.37 8.13 4.77
C GLY A 12 -8.33 6.61 4.59
N GLY A 13 -9.42 5.98 4.14
CA GLY A 13 -9.54 4.52 3.95
C GLY A 13 -9.26 4.04 2.54
N ALA A 14 -8.84 4.92 1.63
CA ALA A 14 -8.54 4.58 0.24
C ALA A 14 -7.20 5.19 -0.19
N ILE A 15 -6.41 4.44 -0.94
CA ILE A 15 -5.17 4.92 -1.58
C ILE A 15 -5.53 5.40 -2.99
N PHE A 16 -5.24 6.66 -3.29
CA PHE A 16 -5.47 7.24 -4.62
C PHE A 16 -4.19 7.17 -5.46
N ILE A 17 -4.35 7.02 -6.77
CA ILE A 17 -3.23 6.92 -7.72
C ILE A 17 -2.32 8.17 -7.75
N HIS A 18 -2.82 9.30 -7.26
CA HIS A 18 -2.10 10.58 -7.19
C HIS A 18 -1.74 10.98 -5.75
N ASP A 19 -1.92 10.09 -4.76
CA ASP A 19 -1.49 10.36 -3.38
C ASP A 19 0.03 10.55 -3.34
N SER A 20 0.51 11.50 -2.53
CA SER A 20 1.95 11.67 -2.31
C SER A 20 2.56 10.45 -1.60
N PRO A 21 3.87 10.21 -1.72
CA PRO A 21 4.54 9.13 -0.99
C PRO A 21 4.26 9.14 0.52
N GLU A 22 4.29 10.31 1.15
CA GLU A 22 4.02 10.50 2.58
C GLU A 22 2.58 10.12 2.93
N THR A 23 1.64 10.45 2.03
CA THR A 23 0.23 10.10 2.19
C THR A 23 0.00 8.60 2.09
N ILE A 24 0.65 7.93 1.13
CA ILE A 24 0.61 6.48 0.97
C ILE A 24 1.14 5.80 2.24
N ILE A 25 2.33 6.21 2.72
CA ILE A 25 2.92 5.68 3.95
C ILE A 25 1.98 5.87 5.14
N ARG A 26 1.40 7.05 5.31
CA ARG A 26 0.47 7.33 6.42
C ARG A 26 -0.77 6.42 6.37
N LYS A 27 -1.37 6.26 5.19
CA LYS A 27 -2.58 5.42 4.99
C LYS A 27 -2.29 3.94 5.25
N VAL A 28 -1.21 3.40 4.66
CA VAL A 28 -0.83 1.98 4.85
C VAL A 28 -0.41 1.74 6.30
N ARG A 29 0.33 2.67 6.92
CA ARG A 29 0.71 2.57 8.33
C ARG A 29 -0.52 2.51 9.26
N GLY A 30 -1.55 3.29 8.95
CA GLY A 30 -2.84 3.30 9.68
C GLY A 30 -3.78 2.15 9.35
N ALA A 31 -3.52 1.36 8.31
CA ALA A 31 -4.40 0.26 7.89
C ALA A 31 -4.47 -0.86 8.94
N PHE A 32 -5.60 -1.56 8.99
CA PHE A 32 -5.75 -2.77 9.79
C PHE A 32 -4.77 -3.84 9.30
N CYS A 33 -4.01 -4.43 10.22
CA CYS A 33 -2.99 -5.45 9.93
C CYS A 33 -2.65 -6.21 11.23
N PRO A 34 -3.57 -7.04 11.71
CA PRO A 34 -3.39 -7.85 12.91
C PRO A 34 -2.22 -8.84 12.73
N PRO A 35 -1.37 -9.04 13.75
CA PRO A 35 -0.24 -9.96 13.65
C PRO A 35 -0.71 -11.39 13.40
N ARG A 36 -0.06 -12.08 12.46
CA ARG A 36 -0.29 -13.50 12.12
C ARG A 36 -1.68 -13.81 11.54
N GLU A 37 -2.47 -12.80 11.21
CA GLU A 37 -3.79 -12.94 10.62
C GLU A 37 -3.81 -12.34 9.22
N VAL A 38 -4.32 -13.12 8.26
CA VAL A 38 -4.31 -12.80 6.84
C VAL A 38 -5.72 -12.59 6.30
N GLU A 39 -6.73 -13.15 6.97
CA GLU A 39 -8.12 -12.97 6.63
C GLU A 39 -8.57 -11.54 6.95
N LEU A 40 -9.24 -10.90 5.98
CA LEU A 40 -9.69 -9.50 6.08
C LEU A 40 -8.56 -8.54 6.51
N ASN A 41 -7.33 -8.79 6.04
CA ASN A 41 -6.16 -7.95 6.27
C ASN A 41 -5.83 -7.13 5.01
N PRO A 42 -6.23 -5.83 4.96
CA PRO A 42 -6.01 -4.98 3.78
C PRO A 42 -4.55 -4.88 3.34
N VAL A 43 -3.59 -4.98 4.27
CA VAL A 43 -2.16 -4.91 3.92
C VAL A 43 -1.72 -6.19 3.21
N MET A 44 -2.23 -7.35 3.63
CA MET A 44 -2.00 -8.62 2.95
C MET A 44 -2.70 -8.67 1.59
N GLU A 45 -3.90 -8.11 1.48
CA GLU A 45 -4.60 -7.98 0.18
C GLU A 45 -3.85 -7.07 -0.79
N LEU A 46 -3.32 -5.93 -0.32
CA LEU A 46 -2.45 -5.06 -1.11
C LEU A 46 -1.18 -5.80 -1.56
N ALA A 47 -0.58 -6.59 -0.68
CA ALA A 47 0.54 -7.43 -1.04
C ALA A 47 0.15 -8.40 -2.17
N LYS A 48 -0.92 -9.17 -1.98
CA LYS A 48 -1.40 -10.20 -2.92
C LYS A 48 -1.77 -9.63 -4.29
N TYR A 49 -2.64 -8.63 -4.30
CA TYR A 49 -3.32 -8.19 -5.52
C TYR A 49 -2.64 -7.03 -6.23
N VAL A 50 -1.70 -6.34 -5.57
CA VAL A 50 -0.97 -5.20 -6.16
C VAL A 50 0.52 -5.50 -6.23
N VAL A 51 1.16 -5.77 -5.09
CA VAL A 51 2.63 -5.92 -5.04
C VAL A 51 3.11 -7.20 -5.72
N PHE A 52 2.37 -8.30 -5.60
CA PHE A 52 2.70 -9.60 -6.19
C PHE A 52 1.99 -9.91 -7.51
N ARG A 53 1.17 -8.99 -8.06
CA ARG A 53 0.39 -9.26 -9.28
C ARG A 53 1.26 -9.63 -10.48
N ASP A 54 2.25 -8.78 -10.79
CA ASP A 54 3.13 -8.92 -11.96
C ASP A 54 4.61 -8.80 -11.57
N ARG A 55 4.93 -9.18 -10.33
CA ARG A 55 6.27 -8.99 -9.74
C ARG A 55 7.27 -9.96 -10.35
N ARG A 56 8.39 -9.43 -10.85
CA ARG A 56 9.51 -10.24 -11.39
C ARG A 56 10.68 -10.38 -10.41
N GLU A 57 10.85 -9.39 -9.54
CA GLU A 57 11.89 -9.35 -8.53
C GLU A 57 11.36 -9.84 -7.18
N PRO A 58 12.18 -10.44 -6.31
CA PRO A 58 11.74 -10.81 -4.97
C PRO A 58 11.29 -9.60 -4.15
N LEU A 59 10.35 -9.81 -3.23
CA LEU A 59 10.00 -8.83 -2.20
C LEU A 59 10.99 -8.95 -1.05
N VAL A 60 11.56 -7.83 -0.62
CA VAL A 60 12.49 -7.79 0.53
C VAL A 60 11.85 -7.03 1.68
N VAL A 61 11.53 -7.73 2.76
CA VAL A 61 11.05 -7.12 4.00
C VAL A 61 12.23 -6.97 4.95
N VAL A 62 12.47 -5.74 5.41
CA VAL A 62 13.55 -5.44 6.36
C VAL A 62 12.98 -5.29 7.76
N ASN A 63 13.47 -6.08 8.70
CA ASN A 63 13.16 -5.91 10.11
C ASN A 63 13.76 -4.59 10.60
N ARG A 64 12.93 -3.62 10.98
CA ARG A 64 13.41 -2.27 11.33
C ARG A 64 14.14 -2.21 12.67
N LYS A 65 14.05 -3.25 13.51
CA LYS A 65 14.79 -3.33 14.79
C LYS A 65 16.14 -4.01 14.63
N THR A 66 16.20 -5.11 13.87
CA THR A 66 17.41 -5.94 13.77
C THR A 66 18.21 -5.69 12.49
N GLY A 67 17.61 -5.08 11.47
CA GLY A 67 18.20 -4.91 10.14
C GLY A 67 18.18 -6.18 9.29
N GLU A 68 17.66 -7.29 9.81
CA GLU A 68 17.54 -8.56 9.08
C GLU A 68 16.65 -8.40 7.83
N LYS A 69 17.06 -9.03 6.73
CA LYS A 69 16.32 -8.99 5.46
C LYS A 69 15.69 -10.36 5.19
N LEU A 70 14.38 -10.38 5.04
CA LEU A 70 13.62 -11.55 4.60
C LEU A 70 13.23 -11.35 3.14
N VAL A 71 13.47 -12.38 2.32
CA VAL A 71 13.26 -12.33 0.87
C VAL A 71 12.16 -13.32 0.50
N PHE A 72 11.20 -12.86 -0.31
CA PHE A 72 10.02 -13.63 -0.72
C PHE A 72 9.85 -13.58 -2.24
N ASN A 73 9.84 -14.73 -2.89
CA ASN A 73 9.66 -14.85 -4.35
C ASN A 73 8.19 -14.94 -4.74
N SER A 74 7.31 -15.25 -3.80
CA SER A 74 5.87 -15.36 -4.02
C SER A 74 5.06 -14.83 -2.84
N TYR A 75 3.79 -14.51 -3.10
CA TYR A 75 2.85 -14.15 -2.03
C TYR A 75 2.69 -15.30 -1.01
N SER A 76 2.70 -16.56 -1.46
CA SER A 76 2.57 -17.72 -0.57
C SER A 76 3.71 -17.79 0.45
N GLU A 77 4.95 -17.50 0.05
CA GLU A 77 6.09 -17.47 0.97
C GLU A 77 5.95 -16.35 2.02
N LEU A 78 5.46 -15.18 1.60
CA LEU A 78 5.19 -14.07 2.51
C LEU A 78 4.07 -14.41 3.49
N GLU A 79 2.97 -14.98 2.99
CA GLU A 79 1.81 -15.37 3.79
C GLU A 79 2.19 -16.36 4.89
N ASP A 80 2.93 -17.42 4.53
CA ASP A 80 3.45 -18.41 5.47
C ASP A 80 4.35 -17.76 6.54
N ALA A 81 5.25 -16.87 6.14
CA ALA A 81 6.14 -16.18 7.06
C ALA A 81 5.39 -15.22 8.00
N TYR A 82 4.33 -14.58 7.52
CA TYR A 82 3.50 -13.68 8.31
C TYR A 82 2.69 -14.46 9.36
N VAL A 83 2.02 -15.55 8.97
CA VAL A 83 1.26 -16.43 9.88
C VAL A 83 2.17 -17.04 10.95
N ARG A 84 3.40 -17.41 10.59
CA ARG A 84 4.42 -17.90 11.55
C ARG A 84 5.03 -16.81 12.44
N GLY A 85 4.66 -15.54 12.23
CA GLY A 85 5.15 -14.41 13.02
C GLY A 85 6.60 -14.01 12.73
N ARG A 86 7.17 -14.46 11.61
CA ARG A 86 8.53 -14.08 11.18
C ARG A 86 8.57 -12.66 10.63
N VAL A 87 7.46 -12.18 10.07
CA VAL A 87 7.30 -10.81 9.59
C VAL A 87 6.46 -10.03 10.58
N HIS A 88 7.00 -8.92 11.10
CA HIS A 88 6.26 -8.04 11.99
C HIS A 88 5.29 -7.13 11.18
N PRO A 89 4.08 -6.84 11.68
CA PRO A 89 3.10 -6.03 10.94
C PRO A 89 3.59 -4.65 10.51
N LEU A 90 4.40 -3.98 11.35
CA LEU A 90 4.96 -2.67 11.01
C LEU A 90 5.94 -2.76 9.84
N ASP A 91 6.79 -3.79 9.82
CA ASP A 91 7.79 -3.96 8.76
C ASP A 91 7.11 -4.29 7.44
N LEU A 92 6.07 -5.14 7.48
CA LEU A 92 5.21 -5.40 6.34
C LEU A 92 4.56 -4.12 5.82
N LYS A 93 3.90 -3.34 6.69
CA LYS A 93 3.22 -2.09 6.29
C LYS A 93 4.16 -1.11 5.59
N LEU A 94 5.36 -0.92 6.13
CA LEU A 94 6.34 -0.01 5.54
C LEU A 94 6.82 -0.53 4.17
N THR A 95 7.12 -1.82 4.09
CA THR A 95 7.53 -2.46 2.83
C THR A 95 6.45 -2.33 1.76
N ILE A 96 5.19 -2.65 2.08
CA ILE A 96 4.06 -2.52 1.15
C ILE A 96 3.83 -1.07 0.75
N ALA A 97 4.00 -0.10 1.65
CA ALA A 97 3.90 1.31 1.30
C ALA A 97 4.98 1.73 0.28
N GLU A 98 6.23 1.31 0.49
CA GLU A 98 7.35 1.59 -0.42
C GLU A 98 7.11 0.98 -1.81
N GLU A 99 6.60 -0.25 -1.87
CA GLU A 99 6.26 -0.92 -3.13
C GLU A 99 5.07 -0.24 -3.85
N LEU A 100 4.04 0.19 -3.12
CA LEU A 100 2.95 0.97 -3.70
C LEU A 100 3.43 2.32 -4.24
N ILE A 101 4.38 2.97 -3.57
CA ILE A 101 5.01 4.19 -4.08
C ILE A 101 5.70 3.91 -5.41
N ARG A 102 6.46 2.82 -5.54
CA ARG A 102 7.11 2.44 -6.79
C ARG A 102 6.08 2.15 -7.90
N VAL A 103 5.08 1.31 -7.61
CA VAL A 103 4.05 0.92 -8.58
C VAL A 103 3.24 2.12 -9.09
N LEU A 104 2.91 3.06 -8.20
CA LEU A 104 2.09 4.23 -8.56
C LEU A 104 2.90 5.40 -9.14
N GLU A 105 4.23 5.33 -9.16
CA GLU A 105 5.09 6.43 -9.63
C GLU A 105 4.76 6.92 -11.05
N PRO A 106 4.57 6.05 -12.07
CA PRO A 106 4.29 6.51 -13.42
C PRO A 106 2.99 7.30 -13.50
N ALA A 107 1.95 6.84 -12.79
CA ALA A 107 0.67 7.52 -12.70
C ALA A 107 0.82 8.86 -11.95
N ARG A 108 1.49 8.88 -10.79
CA ARG A 108 1.74 10.12 -10.04
C ARG A 108 2.44 11.17 -10.90
N ARG A 109 3.51 10.79 -11.60
CA ARG A 109 4.25 11.72 -12.47
C ARG A 109 3.36 12.29 -13.56
N TYR A 110 2.52 11.46 -14.19
CA TYR A 110 1.57 11.93 -15.20
C TYR A 110 0.58 12.98 -14.66
N PHE A 111 0.06 12.77 -13.45
CA PHE A 111 -0.93 13.67 -12.84
C PHE A 111 -0.32 14.90 -12.16
N LEU A 112 0.93 14.84 -11.67
CA LEU A 112 1.56 15.95 -10.96
C LEU A 112 2.38 16.86 -11.89
N GLU A 113 3.03 16.27 -12.89
CA GLU A 113 3.99 16.97 -13.76
C GLU A 113 3.58 16.97 -15.23
N GLY A 114 2.71 16.03 -15.63
CA GLY A 114 2.29 15.85 -17.03
C GLY A 114 0.96 16.51 -17.39
N ALA A 115 0.45 16.14 -18.57
CA ALA A 115 -0.82 16.62 -19.10
C ALA A 115 -2.03 16.26 -18.22
N GLY A 116 -1.87 15.33 -17.28
CA GLY A 116 -2.91 14.93 -16.33
C GLY A 116 -3.20 15.97 -15.25
N ARG A 117 -2.32 16.96 -15.07
CA ARG A 117 -2.44 17.98 -14.02
C ARG A 117 -3.73 18.79 -14.08
N ARG A 118 -4.16 19.16 -15.29
CA ARG A 118 -5.43 19.88 -15.50
C ARG A 118 -6.63 19.13 -14.90
N TYR A 119 -6.65 17.80 -15.02
CA TYR A 119 -7.75 16.99 -14.49
C TYR A 119 -7.77 16.97 -12.96
N LEU A 120 -6.60 17.05 -12.31
CA LEU A 120 -6.54 17.18 -10.85
C LEU A 120 -7.02 18.56 -10.38
N GLU A 121 -6.73 19.61 -11.14
CA GLU A 121 -7.17 20.98 -10.87
C GLU A 121 -8.70 21.08 -11.02
N GLU A 122 -9.25 20.62 -12.15
CA GLU A 122 -10.69 20.52 -12.40
C GLU A 122 -11.41 19.72 -11.28
N MET A 123 -10.84 18.58 -10.87
CA MET A 123 -11.42 17.75 -9.79
C MET A 123 -11.43 18.45 -8.42
N ARG A 124 -10.48 19.35 -8.16
CA ARG A 124 -10.46 20.14 -6.92
C ARG A 124 -11.54 21.22 -6.93
N GLU A 125 -11.76 21.87 -8.06
CA GLU A 125 -12.78 22.92 -8.20
C GLU A 125 -14.20 22.36 -8.04
N ILE A 126 -14.48 21.19 -8.62
CA ILE A 126 -15.78 20.50 -8.47
C ILE A 126 -16.07 20.13 -7.00
N ARG A 127 -15.04 19.91 -6.18
CA ARG A 127 -15.21 19.61 -4.75
C ARG A 127 -15.52 20.84 -3.89
N ILE A 128 -15.29 22.05 -4.39
CA ILE A 128 -15.49 23.31 -3.65
C ILE A 128 -16.95 23.79 -3.74
N THR A 129 -17.72 23.32 -4.73
CA THR A 129 -19.16 23.62 -4.82
C THR A 129 -19.93 22.74 -3.84
N ARG A 130 -20.34 23.36 -2.73
CA ARG A 130 -21.17 22.77 -1.66
C ARG A 130 -22.61 23.27 -1.79
#